data_AF-J9DR08-F1
#
_entry.id   AF-J9DR08-F1
#
_cell.length_a   1.000
_cell.length_b   1.000
_cell.length_c   1.000
_cell.angle_alpha   90.00
_cell.angle_beta   90.00
_cell.angle_gamma   90.00
#
_symmetry.space_group_name_H-M   'P 1'
#
loop_
_entity.id
_entity.type
_entity.pdbx_description
1 polymer ?
#
loop_
_entity_poly.entity_id
_entity_poly.type
_entity_poly.pdbx_seq_one_letter_code
_entity_poly.pdbx_strand_id
1 'polypeptide(L)'
;MTKPLFTGRIPISSESFTHFKADLIKNTKIDIRLIDTTNIFNIYVCSITPGDFSVTKREQGIKVDFDKFTKILCQFFLDLQNNEMIATFEKLTLKNQNEEIFKFTFLENNMFRNIVRLELLFYKPDDTEFRKYLSDLITRFEEDNVKLIRENLSLRDAFKQKSDEFTKVCEESETMLNDLKSKNEKLFQNNCLLEDENESLKNGHKKLEKRISDMNKIIENCKDDQEKASKLEVKNSTILRDLEELKRNLKKLEDENEILNKENRDFRDELKKVKRKFGDKEIRDLEQKEEIKMYIKEIDARKKEKKAIEEKFQTLQEAFYEKDLKLKEYERMNNALMKKLENAQSVYEHFYKKNVGNDLSDDVSNFTNLRPESPPHK
;
A
#
# COMPACT_ATOMS: atom_id res chain seq x y z
N MET A 1 90.12 26.16 34.06
CA MET A 1 90.24 26.18 32.58
C MET A 1 89.55 27.43 32.05
N THR A 2 90.24 28.23 31.24
CA THR A 2 89.60 29.40 30.59
C THR A 2 88.69 28.91 29.46
N LYS A 3 87.43 29.35 29.44
CA LYS A 3 86.49 29.04 28.37
C LYS A 3 86.93 29.76 27.07
N PRO A 4 87.00 29.07 25.92
CA PRO A 4 87.31 29.74 24.65
C PRO A 4 86.20 30.75 24.32
N LEU A 5 86.60 31.89 23.75
CA LEU A 5 85.67 32.89 23.21
C LEU A 5 85.01 32.41 21.91
N PHE A 6 85.76 31.66 21.12
CA PHE A 6 85.29 31.01 19.91
C PHE A 6 85.95 29.62 19.80
N THR A 7 85.17 28.63 19.41
CA THR A 7 85.65 27.31 19.00
C THR A 7 84.77 26.84 17.86
N GLY A 8 85.36 26.56 16.71
CA GLY A 8 84.60 26.26 15.50
C GLY A 8 85.47 25.71 14.39
N ARG A 9 84.84 25.03 13.42
CA ARG A 9 85.52 24.65 12.17
C ARG A 9 85.36 25.79 11.18
N ILE A 10 86.47 26.21 10.60
CA ILE A 10 86.53 27.27 9.60
C ILE A 10 87.09 26.70 8.28
N PRO A 11 86.49 27.06 7.14
CA PRO A 11 87.04 26.73 5.84
C PRO A 11 88.26 27.61 5.55
N ILE A 12 89.27 27.04 4.91
CA ILE A 12 90.43 27.78 4.43
C ILE A 12 90.62 27.52 2.93
N SER A 13 90.84 28.60 2.19
CA SER A 13 91.31 28.57 0.81
C SER A 13 92.84 28.50 0.81
N SER A 14 93.38 27.28 0.75
CA SER A 14 94.81 27.00 0.63
C SER A 14 95.03 25.76 -0.23
N GLU A 15 96.18 25.65 -0.90
CA GLU A 15 96.51 24.48 -1.73
C GLU A 15 96.69 23.21 -0.89
N SER A 16 97.11 23.35 0.37
CA SER A 16 97.48 22.23 1.24
C SER A 16 96.45 21.90 2.33
N PHE A 17 95.52 22.83 2.62
CA PHE A 17 94.58 22.70 3.73
C PHE A 17 93.18 23.14 3.32
N THR A 18 92.17 22.39 3.75
CA THR A 18 90.77 22.69 3.42
C THR A 18 89.98 23.21 4.62
N HIS A 19 90.20 22.64 5.81
CA HIS A 19 89.45 22.99 7.02
C HIS A 19 90.36 22.96 8.26
N PHE A 20 90.29 24.03 9.04
CA PHE A 20 90.89 24.09 10.36
C PHE A 20 89.82 24.18 11.43
N LYS A 21 90.11 23.66 12.62
CA LYS A 21 89.44 24.04 13.85
C LYS A 21 90.17 25.24 14.43
N ALA A 22 89.47 26.35 14.59
CA ALA A 22 89.98 27.55 15.22
C ALA A 22 89.48 27.65 16.66
N ASP A 23 90.42 27.78 17.60
CA ASP A 23 90.14 28.04 19.02
C ASP A 23 90.71 29.44 19.38
N LEU A 24 89.84 30.36 19.77
CA LEU A 24 90.19 31.71 20.23
C LEU A 24 90.04 31.77 21.75
N ILE A 25 91.13 32.03 22.47
CA ILE A 25 91.15 32.10 23.93
C ILE A 25 91.66 33.49 24.33
N LYS A 26 90.91 34.18 25.19
CA LYS A 26 91.35 35.45 25.77
C LYS A 26 91.65 35.28 27.25
N ASN A 27 92.89 35.55 27.63
CA ASN A 27 93.34 35.72 29.01
C ASN A 27 93.90 37.15 29.15
N THR A 28 95.18 37.28 29.52
CA THR A 28 95.95 38.54 29.45
C THR A 28 96.41 38.88 28.02
N LYS A 29 96.44 37.87 27.15
CA LYS A 29 96.70 37.95 25.71
C LYS A 29 95.58 37.24 24.94
N ILE A 30 95.51 37.49 23.64
CA ILE A 30 94.66 36.75 22.71
C ILE A 30 95.51 35.62 22.14
N ASP A 31 95.12 34.38 22.42
CA ASP A 31 95.73 33.18 21.85
C ASP A 31 94.77 32.57 20.84
N ILE A 32 95.22 32.47 19.59
CA ILE A 32 94.47 31.87 18.48
C ILE A 32 95.20 30.61 18.09
N ARG A 33 94.48 29.48 18.06
CA ARG A 33 95.03 28.19 17.66
C ARG A 33 94.27 27.69 16.45
N LEU A 34 94.99 27.40 15.37
CA LEU A 34 94.46 26.73 14.19
C LEU A 34 94.95 25.29 14.21
N ILE A 35 94.03 24.35 14.29
CA ILE A 35 94.30 22.91 14.36
C ILE A 35 93.75 22.27 13.10
N ASP A 36 94.60 21.61 12.33
CA ASP A 36 94.17 20.90 11.13
C ASP A 36 93.19 19.79 11.51
N THR A 37 92.04 19.75 10.85
CA THR A 37 90.99 18.77 11.13
C THR A 37 91.36 17.35 10.68
N THR A 38 92.32 17.22 9.76
CA THR A 38 92.81 15.93 9.26
C THR A 38 93.97 15.39 10.09
N ASN A 39 94.75 16.28 10.71
CA ASN A 39 95.92 15.93 11.50
C ASN A 39 96.04 16.82 12.75
N ILE A 40 95.73 16.24 13.92
CA ILE A 40 95.77 16.95 15.21
C ILE A 40 97.17 17.44 15.62
N PHE A 41 98.24 16.91 15.00
CA PHE A 41 99.62 17.32 15.24
C PHE A 41 100.00 18.59 14.45
N ASN A 42 99.24 18.94 13.40
CA ASN A 42 99.41 20.18 12.66
C ASN A 42 98.64 21.30 13.36
N ILE A 43 99.33 22.00 14.26
CA ILE A 43 98.80 23.14 15.00
C ILE A 43 99.63 24.39 14.69
N TYR A 44 98.94 25.51 14.58
CA TYR A 44 99.53 26.82 14.38
C TYR A 44 98.98 27.77 15.43
N VAL A 45 99.86 28.59 16.01
CA VAL A 45 99.51 29.50 17.10
C VAL A 45 99.80 30.93 16.70
N CYS A 46 98.89 31.84 17.06
CA CYS A 46 99.09 33.28 17.01
C CYS A 46 98.77 33.83 18.41
N SER A 47 99.77 34.44 19.04
CA SER A 47 99.65 35.05 20.37
C SER A 47 99.79 36.56 20.23
N ILE A 48 98.78 37.33 20.62
CA ILE A 48 98.80 38.81 20.53
C ILE A 48 98.63 39.38 21.94
N THR A 49 99.70 39.96 22.48
CA THR A 49 99.61 40.72 23.74
C THR A 49 99.09 42.14 23.48
N PRO A 50 98.63 42.87 24.51
CA PRO A 50 98.26 44.27 24.37
C PRO A 50 99.40 45.16 23.81
N GLY A 51 100.66 44.80 24.09
CA GLY A 51 101.84 45.46 23.54
C GLY A 51 101.99 45.22 22.04
N ASP A 52 101.97 43.96 21.62
CA ASP A 52 102.09 43.55 20.21
C ASP A 52 100.95 44.10 19.36
N PHE A 53 99.75 44.21 19.95
CA PHE A 53 98.61 44.80 19.29
C PHE A 53 98.85 46.26 18.90
N SER A 54 99.64 47.04 19.66
CA SER A 54 99.91 48.44 19.30
C SER A 54 100.69 48.56 17.98
N VAL A 55 101.53 47.58 17.67
CA VAL A 55 102.27 47.48 16.40
C VAL A 55 101.33 47.03 15.28
N THR A 56 100.64 45.90 15.49
CA THR A 56 99.64 45.34 14.56
C THR A 56 98.59 46.38 14.17
N LYS A 57 98.13 47.16 15.16
CA LYS A 57 97.15 48.23 14.99
C LYS A 57 97.65 49.32 14.04
N ARG A 58 98.92 49.70 14.14
CA ARG A 58 99.54 50.70 13.27
C ARG A 58 99.76 50.15 11.86
N GLU A 59 100.31 48.95 11.74
CA GLU A 59 100.65 48.33 10.45
C GLU A 59 99.42 48.03 9.60
N GLN A 60 98.33 47.57 10.23
CA GLN A 60 97.10 47.18 9.53
C GLN A 60 96.01 48.27 9.59
N GLY A 61 96.33 49.47 10.08
CA GLY A 61 95.40 50.60 10.11
C GLY A 61 94.15 50.39 10.98
N ILE A 62 94.24 49.57 12.03
CA ILE A 62 93.11 49.25 12.92
C ILE A 62 92.79 50.45 13.80
N LYS A 63 91.52 50.88 13.84
CA LYS A 63 91.09 52.09 14.58
C LYS A 63 90.54 51.82 15.99
N VAL A 64 90.41 50.56 16.38
CA VAL A 64 89.79 50.15 17.66
C VAL A 64 90.83 49.88 18.75
N ASP A 65 90.38 49.82 20.00
CA ASP A 65 91.18 49.35 21.15
C ASP A 65 91.30 47.81 21.17
N PHE A 66 92.13 47.27 22.06
CA PHE A 66 92.42 45.83 22.15
C PHE A 66 91.17 45.00 22.50
N ASP A 67 90.30 45.52 23.36
CA ASP A 67 89.09 44.82 23.79
C ASP A 67 88.03 44.74 22.68
N LYS A 68 87.78 45.84 21.97
CA LYS A 68 86.90 45.83 20.79
C LYS A 68 87.51 45.04 19.66
N PHE A 69 88.83 45.08 19.47
CA PHE A 69 89.52 44.23 18.51
C PHE A 69 89.25 42.75 18.78
N THR A 70 89.31 42.31 20.04
CA THR A 70 89.02 40.90 20.36
C THR A 70 87.60 40.48 19.93
N LYS A 71 86.61 41.38 20.09
CA LYS A 71 85.23 41.12 19.67
C LYS A 71 85.09 41.06 18.15
N ILE A 72 85.73 41.98 17.44
CA ILE A 72 85.76 42.01 15.97
C ILE A 72 86.45 40.77 15.41
N LEU A 73 87.56 40.36 16.01
CA LEU A 73 88.27 39.14 15.63
C LEU A 73 87.39 37.90 15.81
N CYS A 74 86.66 37.81 16.94
CA CYS A 74 85.69 36.73 17.15
C CYS A 74 84.61 36.74 16.07
N GLN A 75 84.10 37.92 15.69
CA GLN A 75 83.13 38.07 14.61
C GLN A 75 83.71 37.59 13.28
N PHE A 76 84.95 37.94 12.92
CA PHE A 76 85.56 37.44 11.68
C PHE A 76 85.65 35.91 11.65
N PHE A 77 85.95 35.25 12.76
CA PHE A 77 85.93 33.79 12.82
C PHE A 77 84.51 33.19 12.67
N LEU A 78 83.49 33.87 13.19
CA LEU A 78 82.08 33.49 12.96
C LEU A 78 81.68 33.68 11.50
N ASP A 79 82.06 34.80 10.88
CA ASP A 79 81.78 35.10 9.47
C ASP A 79 82.46 34.07 8.55
N LEU A 80 83.68 33.63 8.88
CA LEU A 80 84.35 32.51 8.20
C LEU A 80 83.57 31.20 8.35
N GLN A 81 83.13 30.87 9.56
CA GLN A 81 82.36 29.64 9.81
C GLN A 81 81.03 29.64 9.03
N ASN A 82 80.41 30.80 8.86
CA ASN A 82 79.17 30.99 8.12
C ASN A 82 79.38 31.14 6.60
N ASN A 83 80.62 31.10 6.10
CA ASN A 83 81.00 31.34 4.70
C ASN A 83 80.64 32.76 4.19
N GLU A 84 80.51 33.74 5.08
CA GLU A 84 80.34 35.16 4.73
C GLU A 84 81.68 35.82 4.38
N MET A 85 82.78 35.21 4.84
CA MET A 85 84.15 35.64 4.59
C MET A 85 85.00 34.45 4.09
N ILE A 86 86.08 34.74 3.37
CA ILE A 86 87.06 33.76 2.91
C ILE A 86 88.34 33.91 3.74
N ALA A 87 88.98 32.81 4.11
CA ALA A 87 90.31 32.83 4.72
C ALA A 87 91.34 32.24 3.76
N THR A 88 92.52 32.84 3.67
CA THR A 88 93.70 32.20 3.06
C THR A 88 94.75 31.91 4.12
N PHE A 89 95.50 30.83 3.91
CA PHE A 89 96.59 30.42 4.80
C PHE A 89 97.81 30.03 3.98
N GLU A 90 98.84 30.88 4.06
CA GLU A 90 100.02 30.82 3.19
C GLU A 90 101.30 30.74 4.03
N LYS A 91 102.26 29.91 3.59
CA LYS A 91 103.57 29.82 4.23
C LYS A 91 104.46 30.97 3.75
N LEU A 92 104.96 31.79 4.68
CA LEU A 92 105.95 32.82 4.40
C LEU A 92 107.35 32.25 4.59
N THR A 93 108.17 32.31 3.53
CA THR A 93 109.58 31.93 3.61
C THR A 93 110.42 33.17 3.91
N LEU A 94 110.83 33.35 5.16
CA LEU A 94 111.77 34.42 5.53
C LEU A 94 113.20 33.95 5.22
N LYS A 95 113.88 34.67 4.33
CA LYS A 95 115.19 34.27 3.78
C LYS A 95 116.32 34.14 4.82
N ASN A 96 116.13 34.61 6.05
CA ASN A 96 117.19 34.74 7.06
C ASN A 96 116.90 34.04 8.40
N GLN A 97 115.78 33.32 8.54
CA GLN A 97 115.41 32.63 9.79
C GLN A 97 114.89 31.23 9.44
N ASN A 98 115.38 30.20 10.13
CA ASN A 98 114.89 28.81 10.00
C ASN A 98 113.48 28.62 10.60
N GLU A 99 112.74 29.70 10.84
CA GLU A 99 111.41 29.68 11.44
C GLU A 99 110.35 29.68 10.35
N GLU A 100 109.41 28.74 10.45
CA GLU A 100 108.25 28.67 9.55
C GLU A 100 107.16 29.60 10.07
N ILE A 101 106.98 30.74 9.41
CA ILE A 101 105.87 31.67 9.68
C ILE A 101 104.79 31.49 8.63
N PHE A 102 103.54 31.54 9.06
CA PHE A 102 102.36 31.39 8.23
C PHE A 102 101.51 32.65 8.32
N LYS A 103 101.03 33.12 7.18
CA LYS A 103 100.15 34.27 7.09
C LYS A 103 98.72 33.79 6.91
N PHE A 104 97.87 34.14 7.85
CA PHE A 104 96.43 33.94 7.78
C PHE A 104 95.76 35.25 7.40
N THR A 105 94.99 35.25 6.32
CA THR A 105 94.36 36.47 5.81
C THR A 105 92.85 36.32 5.78
N PHE A 106 92.15 37.27 6.38
CA PHE A 106 90.70 37.41 6.31
C PHE A 106 90.33 38.24 5.07
N LEU A 107 89.60 37.65 4.14
CA LEU A 107 89.19 38.24 2.87
C LEU A 107 87.67 38.36 2.81
N GLU A 108 87.17 39.58 2.70
CA GLU A 108 85.77 39.81 2.35
C GLU A 108 85.61 39.72 0.84
N ASN A 109 84.74 38.80 0.40
CA ASN A 109 84.42 38.66 -1.01
C ASN A 109 83.46 39.77 -1.45
N ASN A 110 83.91 40.65 -2.34
CA ASN A 110 83.07 41.66 -2.97
C ASN A 110 83.03 41.36 -4.48
N MET A 111 81.90 41.67 -5.13
CA MET A 111 81.62 41.40 -6.54
C MET A 111 82.74 41.83 -7.52
N PHE A 112 83.58 42.79 -7.13
CA PHE A 112 84.65 43.33 -7.96
C PHE A 112 86.07 42.96 -7.52
N ARG A 113 86.29 42.69 -6.22
CA ARG A 113 87.61 42.38 -5.66
C ARG A 113 87.50 41.84 -4.24
N ASN A 114 88.43 40.97 -3.87
CA ASN A 114 88.61 40.58 -2.47
C ASN A 114 89.23 41.74 -1.68
N ILE A 115 88.64 42.05 -0.52
CA ILE A 115 89.15 43.09 0.39
C ILE A 115 89.82 42.40 1.57
N VAL A 116 91.10 42.67 1.79
CA VAL A 116 91.82 42.21 2.98
C VAL A 116 91.31 42.97 4.20
N ARG A 117 90.72 42.25 5.16
CA ARG A 117 90.19 42.83 6.41
C ARG A 117 91.18 42.76 7.56
N LEU A 118 91.94 41.68 7.65
CA LEU A 118 92.90 41.45 8.71
C LEU A 118 93.93 40.40 8.27
N GLU A 119 95.17 40.58 8.68
CA GLU A 119 96.25 39.64 8.46
C GLU A 119 96.84 39.23 9.81
N LEU A 120 97.03 37.94 10.03
CA LEU A 120 97.59 37.43 11.27
C LEU A 120 98.76 36.51 10.96
N LEU A 121 99.81 36.63 11.77
CA LEU A 121 101.00 35.79 11.66
C LEU A 121 100.89 34.65 12.66
N PHE A 122 101.03 33.44 12.15
CA PHE A 122 100.99 32.18 12.87
C PHE A 122 102.35 31.51 12.80
N TYR A 123 102.72 30.82 13.87
CA TYR A 123 103.93 30.01 13.93
C TYR A 123 103.58 28.59 14.38
N LYS A 124 104.48 27.64 14.12
CA LYS A 124 104.36 26.31 14.73
C LYS A 124 104.80 26.39 16.20
N PRO A 125 104.00 25.89 17.15
CA PRO A 125 104.37 25.92 18.55
C PRO A 125 105.63 25.09 18.79
N ASP A 126 106.40 25.47 19.81
CA ASP A 126 107.53 24.67 20.26
C ASP A 126 107.06 23.37 20.96
N ASP A 127 107.99 22.46 21.25
CA ASP A 127 107.68 21.18 21.90
C ASP A 127 106.98 21.36 23.26
N THR A 128 107.24 22.46 23.97
CA THR A 128 106.68 22.71 25.29
C THR A 128 105.21 23.13 25.19
N GLU A 129 104.91 24.09 24.32
CA GLU A 129 103.56 24.53 23.99
C GLU A 129 102.74 23.40 23.38
N PHE A 130 103.37 22.59 22.51
CA PHE A 130 102.74 21.45 21.88
C PHE A 130 102.35 20.37 22.90
N ARG A 131 103.26 19.99 23.81
CA ARG A 131 102.95 19.03 24.89
C ARG A 131 101.82 19.54 25.77
N LYS A 132 101.83 20.83 26.13
CA LYS A 132 100.76 21.44 26.93
C LYS A 132 99.41 21.36 26.21
N TYR A 133 99.37 21.66 24.92
CA TYR A 133 98.16 21.52 24.11
C TYR A 133 97.62 20.08 24.11
N LEU A 134 98.48 19.08 23.90
CA LEU A 134 98.08 17.68 23.90
C LEU A 134 97.57 17.24 25.29
N SER A 135 98.24 17.64 26.36
CA SER A 135 97.78 17.36 27.73
C SER A 135 96.40 17.97 27.97
N ASP A 136 96.19 19.24 27.63
CA ASP A 136 94.89 19.92 27.77
C ASP A 136 93.80 19.25 26.91
N LEU A 137 94.16 18.73 25.74
CA LEU A 137 93.26 18.02 24.85
C LEU A 137 92.86 16.66 25.42
N ILE A 138 93.82 15.87 25.92
CA ILE A 138 93.59 14.57 26.55
C ILE A 138 92.71 14.73 27.78
N THR A 139 93.01 15.69 28.67
CA THR A 139 92.19 15.94 29.86
C THR A 139 90.75 16.28 29.50
N ARG A 140 90.52 17.11 28.46
CA ARG A 140 89.16 17.41 27.99
C ARG A 140 88.44 16.16 27.46
N PHE A 141 89.13 15.33 26.68
CA PHE A 141 88.55 14.07 26.20
C PHE A 141 88.24 13.09 27.33
N GLU A 142 89.09 12.99 28.34
CA GLU A 142 88.84 12.16 29.51
C GLU A 142 87.62 12.66 30.31
N GLU A 143 87.54 13.97 30.56
CA GLU A 143 86.39 14.58 31.24
C GLU A 143 85.08 14.36 30.47
N ASP A 144 85.09 14.58 29.16
CA ASP A 144 83.90 14.39 28.33
C ASP A 144 83.53 12.91 28.19
N ASN A 145 84.51 12.00 28.10
CA ASN A 145 84.26 10.57 28.11
C ASN A 145 83.61 10.12 29.44
N VAL A 146 84.09 10.62 30.58
CA VAL A 146 83.47 10.34 31.89
C VAL A 146 82.02 10.86 31.95
N LYS A 147 81.75 12.05 31.43
CA LYS A 147 80.38 12.58 31.35
C LYS A 147 79.49 11.70 30.47
N LEU A 148 79.97 11.34 29.28
CA LEU A 148 79.23 10.49 28.32
C LEU A 148 78.96 9.10 28.90
N ILE A 149 79.90 8.50 29.63
CA ILE A 149 79.69 7.21 30.31
C ILE A 149 78.59 7.33 31.37
N ARG A 150 78.62 8.38 32.20
CA ARG A 150 77.59 8.61 33.23
C ARG A 150 76.20 8.84 32.61
N GLU A 151 76.14 9.64 31.55
CA GLU A 151 74.90 9.88 30.81
C GLU A 151 74.38 8.59 30.19
N ASN A 152 75.24 7.78 29.58
CA ASN A 152 74.84 6.49 29.00
C ASN A 152 74.28 5.52 30.05
N LEU A 153 74.91 5.46 31.23
CA LEU A 153 74.42 4.64 32.34
C LEU A 153 73.04 5.12 32.81
N SER A 154 72.88 6.43 33.04
CA SER A 154 71.60 7.01 33.43
C SER A 154 70.50 6.77 32.39
N LEU A 155 70.81 6.87 31.10
CA LEU A 155 69.88 6.59 30.02
C LEU A 155 69.49 5.10 29.96
N ARG A 156 70.43 4.19 30.18
CA ARG A 156 70.16 2.74 30.23
C ARG A 156 69.24 2.40 31.39
N ASP A 157 69.48 2.98 32.57
CA ASP A 157 68.65 2.74 33.75
C ASP A 157 67.23 3.29 33.55
N ALA A 158 67.10 4.51 33.01
CA ALA A 158 65.80 5.09 32.69
C ALA A 158 65.04 4.28 31.63
N PHE A 159 65.75 3.77 30.63
CA PHE A 159 65.15 2.90 29.60
C PHE A 159 64.67 1.58 30.21
N LYS A 160 65.48 0.94 31.06
CA LYS A 160 65.11 -0.29 31.74
C LYS A 160 63.88 -0.10 32.62
N GLN A 161 63.84 0.96 33.42
CA GLN A 161 62.68 1.27 34.27
C GLN A 161 61.40 1.43 33.43
N LYS A 162 61.46 2.20 32.34
CA LYS A 162 60.30 2.35 31.45
C LYS A 162 59.89 1.05 30.76
N SER A 163 60.85 0.20 30.42
CA SER A 163 60.58 -1.12 29.85
C SER A 163 59.85 -2.02 30.85
N ASP A 164 60.27 -2.02 32.12
CA ASP A 164 59.63 -2.77 33.19
C ASP A 164 58.20 -2.26 33.47
N GLU A 165 58.01 -0.93 33.49
CA GLU A 165 56.68 -0.31 33.61
C GLU A 165 55.76 -0.68 32.45
N PHE A 166 56.27 -0.63 31.21
CA PHE A 166 55.49 -1.01 30.03
C PHE A 166 55.09 -2.49 30.07
N THR A 167 55.99 -3.37 30.51
CA THR A 167 55.73 -4.81 30.64
C THR A 167 54.60 -5.07 31.64
N LYS A 168 54.61 -4.40 32.81
CA LYS A 168 53.52 -4.49 33.79
C LYS A 168 52.18 -4.02 33.22
N VAL A 169 52.17 -2.90 32.50
CA VAL A 169 50.94 -2.39 31.86
C VAL A 169 50.41 -3.38 30.82
N CYS A 170 51.29 -4.04 30.07
CA CYS A 170 50.88 -5.10 29.14
C CYS A 170 50.27 -6.30 29.87
N GLU A 171 50.88 -6.78 30.96
CA GLU A 171 50.35 -7.88 31.78
C GLU A 171 48.98 -7.53 32.40
N GLU A 172 48.84 -6.33 32.96
CA GLU A 172 47.57 -5.82 33.49
C GLU A 172 46.49 -5.69 32.40
N SER A 173 46.87 -5.23 31.20
CA SER A 173 45.95 -5.12 30.07
C SER A 173 45.51 -6.51 29.57
N GLU A 174 46.42 -7.49 29.54
CA GLU A 174 46.13 -8.85 29.11
C GLU A 174 45.19 -9.56 30.10
N THR A 175 45.42 -9.40 31.41
CA THR A 175 44.52 -9.93 32.44
C THR A 175 43.12 -9.32 32.33
N MET A 176 43.02 -7.98 32.20
CA MET A 176 41.74 -7.30 32.01
C MET A 176 41.02 -7.76 30.73
N LEU A 177 41.75 -7.97 29.64
CA LEU A 177 41.20 -8.43 28.37
C LEU A 177 40.65 -9.86 28.48
N ASN A 178 41.33 -10.74 29.21
CA ASN A 178 40.85 -12.09 29.49
C ASN A 178 39.59 -12.09 30.36
N ASP A 179 39.53 -11.23 31.38
CA ASP A 179 38.31 -11.05 32.20
C ASP A 179 37.13 -10.55 31.38
N LEU A 180 37.36 -9.57 30.49
CA LEU A 180 36.33 -9.05 29.59
C LEU A 180 35.86 -10.11 28.61
N LYS A 181 36.76 -10.93 28.05
CA LYS A 181 36.39 -12.07 27.19
C LYS A 181 35.49 -13.05 27.93
N SER A 182 35.85 -13.44 29.15
CA SER A 182 35.04 -14.34 29.97
C SER A 182 33.65 -13.77 30.28
N LYS A 183 33.56 -12.48 30.61
CA LYS A 183 32.26 -11.80 30.80
C LYS A 183 31.43 -11.77 29.52
N ASN A 184 32.06 -11.48 28.38
CA ASN A 184 31.37 -11.42 27.10
C ASN A 184 30.82 -12.80 26.69
N GLU A 185 31.58 -13.88 26.94
CA GLU A 185 31.12 -15.24 26.68
C GLU A 185 29.92 -15.63 27.56
N LYS A 186 29.91 -15.24 28.84
CA LYS A 186 28.75 -15.42 29.72
C LYS A 186 27.52 -14.64 29.24
N LEU A 187 27.71 -13.39 28.80
CA LEU A 187 26.62 -12.58 28.25
C LEU A 187 26.07 -13.17 26.95
N PHE A 188 26.96 -13.69 26.08
CA PHE A 188 26.57 -14.36 24.85
C PHE A 188 25.71 -15.60 25.15
N GLN A 189 26.13 -16.45 26.09
CA GLN A 189 25.35 -17.61 26.52
C GLN A 189 23.98 -17.21 27.07
N ASN A 190 23.92 -16.17 27.91
CA ASN A 190 22.66 -15.66 28.45
C ASN A 190 21.73 -15.12 27.34
N ASN A 191 22.28 -14.43 26.34
CA ASN A 191 21.49 -13.96 25.19
C ASN A 191 20.88 -15.13 24.41
N CYS A 192 21.64 -16.19 24.14
CA CYS A 192 21.09 -17.38 23.49
C CYS A 192 19.92 -17.98 24.29
N LEU A 193 20.06 -18.09 25.61
CA LEU A 193 18.98 -18.59 26.48
C LEU A 193 17.72 -17.70 26.42
N LEU A 194 17.90 -16.38 26.40
CA LEU A 194 16.79 -15.43 26.28
C LEU A 194 16.14 -15.45 24.89
N GLU A 195 16.92 -15.70 23.83
CA GLU A 195 16.39 -15.90 22.47
C GLU A 195 15.51 -17.15 22.40
N ASP A 196 15.97 -18.27 22.97
CA ASP A 196 15.20 -19.52 23.07
C ASP A 196 13.90 -19.31 23.86
N GLU A 197 13.96 -18.61 24.99
CA GLU A 197 12.79 -18.28 25.81
C GLU A 197 11.80 -17.40 25.04
N ASN A 198 12.28 -16.38 24.33
CA ASN A 198 11.45 -15.52 23.49
C ASN A 198 10.78 -16.30 22.35
N GLU A 199 11.49 -17.23 21.71
CA GLU A 199 10.90 -18.06 20.67
C GLU A 199 9.81 -18.98 21.22
N SER A 200 10.03 -19.57 22.39
CA SER A 200 9.02 -20.35 23.11
C SER A 200 7.77 -19.52 23.43
N LEU A 201 7.96 -18.32 23.99
CA LEU A 201 6.86 -17.39 24.29
C LEU A 201 6.11 -16.96 23.03
N LYS A 202 6.82 -16.65 21.94
CA LYS A 202 6.23 -16.29 20.64
C LYS A 202 5.39 -17.44 20.07
N ASN A 203 5.87 -18.67 20.19
CA ASN A 203 5.12 -19.85 19.79
C ASN A 203 3.88 -20.07 20.69
N GLY A 204 4.00 -19.79 21.99
CA GLY A 204 2.86 -19.75 22.93
C GLY A 204 1.81 -18.70 22.51
N HIS A 205 2.27 -17.49 22.16
CA HIS A 205 1.40 -16.40 21.70
C HIS A 205 0.62 -16.78 20.44
N LYS A 206 1.29 -17.35 19.43
CA LYS A 206 0.64 -17.86 18.20
C LYS A 206 -0.44 -18.90 18.49
N LYS A 207 -0.21 -19.80 19.45
CA LYS A 207 -1.22 -20.80 19.87
C LYS A 207 -2.43 -20.13 20.51
N LEU A 208 -2.20 -19.13 21.37
CA LEU A 208 -3.27 -18.36 22.00
C LEU A 208 -4.07 -17.54 20.97
N GLU A 209 -3.40 -16.86 20.03
CA GLU A 209 -4.05 -16.14 18.93
C GLU A 209 -4.95 -17.07 18.10
N LYS A 210 -4.46 -18.26 17.74
CA LYS A 210 -5.26 -19.25 17.03
C LYS A 210 -6.51 -19.64 17.84
N ARG A 211 -6.33 -19.89 19.15
CA ARG A 211 -7.45 -20.24 20.04
C ARG A 211 -8.47 -19.11 20.17
N ILE A 212 -8.01 -17.85 20.24
CA ILE A 212 -8.89 -16.67 20.23
C ILE A 212 -9.66 -16.59 18.91
N SER A 213 -8.99 -16.80 17.77
CA SER A 213 -9.65 -16.83 16.46
C SER A 213 -10.71 -17.94 16.37
N ASP A 214 -10.41 -19.14 16.89
CA ASP A 214 -11.35 -20.25 16.90
C ASP A 214 -12.54 -19.97 17.83
N MET A 215 -12.30 -19.39 19.01
CA MET A 215 -13.38 -18.95 19.91
C MET A 215 -14.25 -17.85 19.28
N ASN A 216 -13.66 -16.89 18.57
CA ASN A 216 -14.42 -15.84 17.89
C ASN A 216 -15.35 -16.42 16.81
N LYS A 217 -14.88 -17.43 16.04
CA LYS A 217 -15.74 -18.16 15.09
C LYS A 217 -16.89 -18.88 15.79
N ILE A 218 -16.63 -19.51 16.94
CA ILE A 218 -17.68 -20.17 17.73
C ILE A 218 -18.69 -19.14 18.23
N ILE A 219 -18.24 -17.99 18.73
CA ILE A 219 -19.11 -16.90 19.19
C ILE A 219 -19.98 -16.38 18.03
N GLU A 220 -19.40 -16.21 16.84
CA GLU A 220 -20.12 -15.76 15.65
C GLU A 220 -21.19 -16.78 15.23
N ASN A 221 -20.84 -18.07 15.17
CA ASN A 221 -21.81 -19.14 14.92
C ASN A 221 -22.93 -19.16 15.98
N CYS A 222 -22.59 -19.01 17.27
CA CYS A 222 -23.59 -18.95 18.33
C CYS A 222 -24.51 -17.74 18.19
N LYS A 223 -24.00 -16.58 17.75
CA LYS A 223 -24.83 -15.40 17.47
C LYS A 223 -25.78 -15.66 16.30
N ASP A 224 -25.31 -16.26 15.22
CA ASP A 224 -26.15 -16.63 14.08
C ASP A 224 -27.25 -17.60 14.49
N ASP A 225 -26.93 -18.61 15.30
CA ASP A 225 -27.90 -19.57 15.81
C ASP A 225 -28.88 -18.93 16.80
N GLN A 226 -28.42 -17.99 17.63
CA GLN A 226 -29.30 -17.18 18.48
C GLN A 226 -30.26 -16.31 17.66
N GLU A 227 -29.80 -15.72 16.56
CA GLU A 227 -30.64 -14.93 15.66
C GLU A 227 -31.68 -15.81 14.94
N LYS A 228 -31.28 -17.01 14.48
CA LYS A 228 -32.21 -18.01 13.92
C LYS A 228 -33.26 -18.43 14.96
N ALA A 229 -32.83 -18.72 16.19
CA ALA A 229 -33.72 -19.09 17.28
C ALA A 229 -34.71 -17.96 17.59
N SER A 230 -34.25 -16.69 17.64
CA SER A 230 -35.12 -15.53 17.83
C SER A 230 -36.12 -15.36 16.68
N LYS A 231 -35.71 -15.56 15.42
CA LYS A 231 -36.63 -15.55 14.27
C LYS A 231 -37.67 -16.67 14.35
N LEU A 232 -37.28 -17.87 14.80
CA LEU A 232 -38.19 -18.99 15.03
C LEU A 232 -39.15 -18.71 16.20
N GLU A 233 -38.67 -18.08 17.27
CA GLU A 233 -39.49 -17.68 18.41
C GLU A 233 -40.55 -16.66 18.00
N VAL A 234 -40.19 -15.66 17.20
CA VAL A 234 -41.15 -14.71 16.60
C VAL A 234 -42.17 -15.45 15.73
N LYS A 235 -41.74 -16.38 14.87
CA LYS A 235 -42.66 -17.21 14.06
C LYS A 235 -43.60 -18.04 14.93
N ASN A 236 -43.08 -18.73 15.95
CA ASN A 236 -43.87 -19.52 16.88
C ASN A 236 -44.87 -18.66 17.66
N SER A 237 -44.48 -17.46 18.09
CA SER A 237 -45.38 -16.51 18.75
C SER A 237 -46.51 -16.05 17.82
N THR A 238 -46.23 -15.92 16.52
CA THR A 238 -47.23 -15.58 15.50
C THR A 238 -48.20 -16.74 15.30
N ILE A 239 -47.68 -17.96 15.13
CA ILE A 239 -48.49 -19.18 15.02
C ILE A 239 -49.37 -19.38 16.26
N LEU A 240 -48.86 -19.11 17.46
CA LEU A 240 -49.64 -19.18 18.69
C LEU A 240 -50.81 -18.18 18.69
N ARG A 241 -50.60 -16.95 18.23
CA ARG A 241 -51.69 -15.97 18.05
C ARG A 241 -52.71 -16.47 17.04
N ASP A 242 -52.26 -16.98 15.89
CA ASP A 242 -53.14 -17.53 14.85
C ASP A 242 -53.95 -18.72 15.39
N LEU A 243 -53.34 -19.59 16.21
CA LEU A 243 -54.00 -20.71 16.89
C LEU A 243 -55.04 -20.23 17.91
N GLU A 244 -54.74 -19.19 18.68
CA GLU A 244 -55.71 -18.59 19.61
C GLU A 244 -56.88 -17.96 18.86
N GLU A 245 -56.63 -17.29 17.74
CA GLU A 245 -57.67 -16.72 16.88
C GLU A 245 -58.54 -17.82 16.25
N LEU A 246 -57.92 -18.87 15.72
CA LEU A 246 -58.61 -20.08 15.26
C LEU A 246 -59.44 -20.72 16.36
N LYS A 247 -58.91 -20.87 17.58
CA LYS A 247 -59.68 -21.38 18.73
C LYS A 247 -60.89 -20.50 19.06
N ARG A 248 -60.75 -19.17 19.02
CA ARG A 248 -61.89 -18.25 19.21
C ARG A 248 -62.93 -18.42 18.11
N ASN A 249 -62.50 -18.59 16.86
CA ASN A 249 -63.41 -18.81 15.73
C ASN A 249 -64.09 -20.19 15.79
N LEU A 250 -63.36 -21.23 16.20
CA LEU A 250 -63.90 -22.58 16.40
C LEU A 250 -64.94 -22.59 17.52
N LYS A 251 -64.68 -21.89 18.63
CA LYS A 251 -65.66 -21.71 19.71
C LYS A 251 -66.92 -20.97 19.25
N LYS A 252 -66.77 -19.90 18.46
CA LYS A 252 -67.94 -19.21 17.86
C LYS A 252 -68.77 -20.13 16.98
N LEU A 253 -68.12 -20.95 16.15
CA LEU A 253 -68.77 -21.95 15.30
C LEU A 253 -69.43 -23.07 16.11
N GLU A 254 -68.82 -23.50 17.21
CA GLU A 254 -69.42 -24.45 18.16
C GLU A 254 -70.68 -23.88 18.81
N ASP A 255 -70.62 -22.63 19.29
CA ASP A 255 -71.77 -21.91 19.85
C ASP A 255 -72.90 -21.77 18.79
N GLU A 256 -72.56 -21.45 17.54
CA GLU A 256 -73.50 -21.42 16.40
C GLU A 256 -74.11 -22.81 16.11
N ASN A 257 -73.31 -23.87 16.17
CA ASN A 257 -73.80 -25.24 15.99
C ASN A 257 -74.72 -25.67 17.14
N GLU A 258 -74.47 -25.20 18.36
CA GLU A 258 -75.32 -25.46 19.51
C GLU A 258 -76.68 -24.76 19.36
N ILE A 259 -76.69 -23.52 18.84
CA ILE A 259 -77.91 -22.79 18.49
C ILE A 259 -78.68 -23.52 17.38
N LEU A 260 -78.03 -23.91 16.29
CA LEU A 260 -78.65 -24.65 15.18
C LEU A 260 -79.18 -26.03 15.61
N ASN A 261 -78.50 -26.71 16.53
CA ASN A 261 -78.99 -27.96 17.10
C ASN A 261 -80.21 -27.77 18.01
N LYS A 262 -80.31 -26.61 18.67
CA LYS A 262 -81.47 -26.22 19.47
C LYS A 262 -82.68 -25.92 18.58
N GLU A 263 -82.48 -25.16 17.50
CA GLU A 263 -83.52 -24.92 16.48
C GLU A 263 -83.99 -26.23 15.83
N ASN A 264 -83.09 -27.17 15.53
CA ASN A 264 -83.46 -28.49 15.02
C ASN A 264 -84.25 -29.35 16.01
N ARG A 265 -84.08 -29.17 17.32
CA ARG A 265 -84.94 -29.82 18.35
C ARG A 265 -86.33 -29.19 18.35
N ASP A 266 -86.41 -27.87 18.27
CA ASP A 266 -87.68 -27.15 18.23
C ASP A 266 -88.50 -27.52 16.98
N PHE A 267 -87.85 -27.65 15.81
CA PHE A 267 -88.49 -28.16 14.60
C PHE A 267 -88.97 -29.63 14.71
N ARG A 268 -88.25 -30.49 15.43
CA ARG A 268 -88.68 -31.89 15.66
C ARG A 268 -89.89 -31.98 16.60
N ASP A 269 -90.02 -31.08 17.56
CA ASP A 269 -91.14 -31.05 18.49
C ASP A 269 -92.40 -30.40 17.89
N GLU A 270 -92.26 -29.49 16.93
CA GLU A 270 -93.38 -29.02 16.10
C GLU A 270 -93.89 -30.12 15.13
N LEU A 271 -92.99 -30.91 14.52
CA LEU A 271 -93.35 -32.04 13.65
C LEU A 271 -94.13 -33.16 14.39
N LYS A 272 -93.88 -33.35 15.70
CA LYS A 272 -94.65 -34.28 16.55
C LYS A 272 -96.05 -33.78 16.93
N LYS A 273 -96.29 -32.47 16.93
CA LYS A 273 -97.63 -31.88 17.20
C LYS A 273 -98.53 -31.89 15.96
N VAL A 274 -97.95 -31.85 14.75
CA VAL A 274 -98.70 -31.94 13.48
C VAL A 274 -99.10 -33.40 13.15
N LYS A 275 -98.27 -34.39 13.51
CA LYS A 275 -98.58 -35.83 13.32
C LYS A 275 -99.69 -36.42 14.20
N ARG A 276 -100.27 -35.66 15.14
CA ARG A 276 -101.40 -36.10 16.01
C ARG A 276 -102.76 -35.47 15.65
N LYS A 277 -102.86 -34.70 14.55
CA LYS A 277 -104.11 -34.03 14.12
C LYS A 277 -104.62 -34.40 12.71
N PHE A 278 -104.05 -35.40 12.04
CA PHE A 278 -104.44 -35.83 10.69
C PHE A 278 -104.49 -37.37 10.54
N GLY A 279 -105.44 -38.00 11.26
CA GLY A 279 -105.70 -39.44 11.18
C GLY A 279 -107.14 -39.85 10.83
N ASP A 280 -108.07 -38.90 10.68
CA ASP A 280 -109.52 -39.16 10.44
C ASP A 280 -110.08 -38.37 9.24
N LYS A 281 -109.31 -38.21 8.15
CA LYS A 281 -109.80 -37.50 6.95
C LYS A 281 -109.24 -38.03 5.62
N GLU A 282 -109.15 -39.35 5.48
CA GLU A 282 -108.81 -40.05 4.23
C GLU A 282 -109.93 -41.03 3.79
N ILE A 283 -111.19 -40.64 4.02
CA ILE A 283 -112.40 -41.28 3.47
C ILE A 283 -113.16 -40.29 2.56
N ARG A 284 -112.50 -39.25 2.02
CA ARG A 284 -113.13 -38.27 1.13
C ARG A 284 -112.38 -37.90 -0.16
N ASP A 285 -111.20 -38.48 -0.41
CA ASP A 285 -110.36 -38.20 -1.60
C ASP A 285 -110.22 -39.40 -2.56
N LEU A 286 -111.21 -40.30 -2.55
CA LEU A 286 -111.39 -41.35 -3.57
C LEU A 286 -112.61 -41.12 -4.48
N GLU A 287 -113.50 -40.18 -4.14
CA GLU A 287 -114.67 -39.79 -4.93
C GLU A 287 -114.37 -38.63 -5.93
N GLN A 288 -113.27 -37.89 -5.74
CA GLN A 288 -112.82 -36.86 -6.70
C GLN A 288 -111.98 -37.41 -7.89
N LYS A 289 -111.69 -38.72 -7.91
CA LYS A 289 -110.99 -39.38 -9.03
C LYS A 289 -111.92 -39.94 -10.11
N GLU A 290 -113.24 -39.97 -9.88
CA GLU A 290 -114.24 -40.38 -10.89
C GLU A 290 -114.90 -39.18 -11.62
N GLU A 291 -115.04 -38.01 -10.98
CA GLU A 291 -115.53 -36.79 -11.64
C GLU A 291 -114.55 -36.27 -12.71
N ILE A 292 -113.23 -36.38 -12.50
CA ILE A 292 -112.22 -35.99 -13.50
C ILE A 292 -112.23 -36.92 -14.73
N LYS A 293 -112.72 -38.16 -14.59
CA LYS A 293 -112.83 -39.13 -15.69
C LYS A 293 -114.06 -38.91 -16.57
N MET A 294 -115.10 -38.26 -16.04
CA MET A 294 -116.29 -37.85 -16.79
C MET A 294 -116.07 -36.56 -17.60
N TYR A 295 -115.37 -35.57 -17.04
CA TYR A 295 -115.01 -34.35 -17.78
C TYR A 295 -114.07 -34.61 -18.97
N ILE A 296 -113.24 -35.66 -18.93
CA ILE A 296 -112.38 -36.07 -20.06
C ILE A 296 -113.20 -36.70 -21.21
N LYS A 297 -114.29 -37.44 -20.92
CA LYS A 297 -115.19 -38.00 -21.96
C LYS A 297 -116.11 -36.95 -22.58
N GLU A 298 -116.50 -35.92 -21.82
CA GLU A 298 -117.34 -34.82 -22.30
C GLU A 298 -116.55 -33.80 -23.16
N ILE A 299 -115.25 -33.64 -22.90
CA ILE A 299 -114.33 -32.84 -23.75
C ILE A 299 -114.01 -33.54 -25.07
N ASP A 300 -113.91 -34.88 -25.12
CA ASP A 300 -113.69 -35.62 -26.37
C ASP A 300 -114.95 -35.72 -27.26
N ALA A 301 -116.15 -35.69 -26.66
CA ALA A 301 -117.41 -35.61 -27.39
C ALA A 301 -117.59 -34.23 -28.06
N ARG A 302 -117.32 -33.12 -27.34
CA ARG A 302 -117.39 -31.76 -27.90
C ARG A 302 -116.27 -31.43 -28.90
N LYS A 303 -115.11 -32.11 -28.82
CA LYS A 303 -114.04 -32.00 -29.85
C LYS A 303 -114.40 -32.68 -31.17
N LYS A 304 -115.17 -33.77 -31.17
CA LYS A 304 -115.66 -34.42 -32.40
C LYS A 304 -116.81 -33.65 -33.05
N GLU A 305 -117.67 -33.00 -32.25
CA GLU A 305 -118.76 -32.15 -32.74
C GLU A 305 -118.24 -30.82 -33.33
N LYS A 306 -117.21 -30.22 -32.71
CA LYS A 306 -116.54 -29.01 -33.22
C LYS A 306 -115.82 -29.25 -34.56
N LYS A 307 -115.17 -30.41 -34.73
CA LYS A 307 -114.47 -30.78 -35.97
C LYS A 307 -115.43 -31.04 -37.15
N ALA A 308 -116.60 -31.63 -36.87
CA ALA A 308 -117.65 -31.86 -37.87
C ALA A 308 -118.42 -30.59 -38.30
N ILE A 309 -118.39 -29.53 -37.47
CA ILE A 309 -118.99 -28.23 -37.78
C ILE A 309 -117.96 -27.31 -38.48
N GLU A 310 -116.68 -27.39 -38.13
CA GLU A 310 -115.59 -26.67 -38.83
C GLU A 310 -115.39 -27.18 -40.28
N GLU A 311 -115.47 -28.49 -40.54
CA GLU A 311 -115.41 -29.03 -41.91
C GLU A 311 -116.67 -28.71 -42.75
N LYS A 312 -117.84 -28.57 -42.13
CA LYS A 312 -119.08 -28.10 -42.80
C LYS A 312 -119.06 -26.60 -43.09
N PHE A 313 -118.36 -25.80 -42.28
CA PHE A 313 -118.23 -24.37 -42.50
C PHE A 313 -117.21 -24.05 -43.62
N GLN A 314 -116.12 -24.83 -43.72
CA GLN A 314 -115.10 -24.68 -44.76
C GLN A 314 -115.62 -25.06 -46.16
N THR A 315 -116.41 -26.13 -46.27
CA THR A 315 -117.02 -26.55 -47.54
C THR A 315 -118.15 -25.63 -48.02
N LEU A 316 -118.90 -25.00 -47.10
CA LEU A 316 -119.90 -23.98 -47.45
C LEU A 316 -119.27 -22.64 -47.85
N GLN A 317 -118.10 -22.30 -47.31
CA GLN A 317 -117.37 -21.07 -47.65
C GLN A 317 -116.70 -21.16 -49.03
N GLU A 318 -116.21 -22.34 -49.42
CA GLU A 318 -115.69 -22.61 -50.77
C GLU A 318 -116.82 -22.69 -51.82
N ALA A 319 -117.96 -23.32 -51.50
CA ALA A 319 -119.13 -23.37 -52.38
C ALA A 319 -119.79 -22.00 -52.62
N PHE A 320 -119.65 -21.06 -51.67
CA PHE A 320 -120.17 -19.69 -51.82
C PHE A 320 -119.26 -18.83 -52.70
N TYR A 321 -117.93 -18.99 -52.58
CA TYR A 321 -116.95 -18.25 -53.40
C TYR A 321 -116.97 -18.72 -54.87
N GLU A 322 -117.19 -20.02 -55.12
CA GLU A 322 -117.26 -20.57 -56.47
C GLU A 322 -118.58 -20.21 -57.19
N LYS A 323 -119.70 -20.09 -56.45
CA LYS A 323 -120.98 -19.65 -57.02
C LYS A 323 -121.04 -18.14 -57.29
N ASP A 324 -120.36 -17.31 -56.50
CA ASP A 324 -120.29 -15.85 -56.74
C ASP A 324 -119.40 -15.51 -57.96
N LEU A 325 -118.37 -16.31 -58.22
CA LEU A 325 -117.53 -16.20 -59.42
C LEU A 325 -118.26 -16.66 -60.69
N LYS A 326 -119.00 -17.78 -60.63
CA LYS A 326 -119.81 -18.25 -61.76
C LYS A 326 -120.99 -17.31 -62.06
N LEU A 327 -121.62 -16.68 -61.06
CA LEU A 327 -122.70 -15.70 -61.30
C LEU A 327 -122.20 -14.47 -62.08
N LYS A 328 -121.02 -13.95 -61.74
CA LYS A 328 -120.39 -12.81 -62.44
C LYS A 328 -119.90 -13.15 -63.86
N GLU A 329 -119.59 -14.42 -64.15
CA GLU A 329 -119.32 -14.90 -65.51
C GLU A 329 -120.61 -15.02 -66.34
N TYR A 330 -121.68 -15.59 -65.78
CA TYR A 330 -122.98 -15.68 -66.45
C TYR A 330 -123.62 -14.31 -66.70
N GLU A 331 -123.44 -13.31 -65.83
CA GLU A 331 -123.93 -11.95 -66.06
C GLU A 331 -123.16 -11.19 -67.17
N ARG A 332 -121.86 -11.44 -67.34
CA ARG A 332 -121.07 -10.87 -68.45
C ARG A 332 -121.35 -11.57 -69.77
N MET A 333 -121.57 -12.88 -69.74
CA MET A 333 -121.85 -13.68 -70.93
C MET A 333 -123.28 -13.45 -71.44
N ASN A 334 -124.26 -13.26 -70.55
CA ASN A 334 -125.65 -12.93 -70.91
C ASN A 334 -125.78 -11.50 -71.50
N ASN A 335 -125.00 -10.53 -70.99
CA ASN A 335 -124.93 -9.17 -71.56
C ASN A 335 -124.20 -9.11 -72.92
N ALA A 336 -123.23 -10.01 -73.17
CA ALA A 336 -122.53 -10.12 -74.45
C ALA A 336 -123.32 -10.92 -75.51
N LEU A 337 -124.16 -11.87 -75.10
CA LEU A 337 -125.08 -12.59 -75.99
C LEU A 337 -126.30 -11.74 -76.38
N MET A 338 -126.91 -10.98 -75.45
CA MET A 338 -128.02 -10.06 -75.76
C MET A 338 -127.62 -9.00 -76.81
N LYS A 339 -126.42 -8.41 -76.70
CA LYS A 339 -125.89 -7.47 -77.69
C LYS A 339 -125.52 -8.10 -79.04
N LYS A 340 -125.27 -9.42 -79.09
CA LYS A 340 -125.07 -10.16 -80.35
C LYS A 340 -126.40 -10.64 -80.96
N LEU A 341 -127.45 -10.82 -80.14
CA LEU A 341 -128.81 -11.14 -80.59
C LEU A 341 -129.48 -9.92 -81.24
N GLU A 342 -129.35 -8.72 -80.64
CA GLU A 342 -129.93 -7.48 -81.19
C GLU A 342 -129.23 -7.01 -82.49
N ASN A 343 -127.91 -7.19 -82.60
CA ASN A 343 -127.16 -6.88 -83.84
C ASN A 343 -127.34 -7.93 -84.95
N ALA A 344 -127.69 -9.18 -84.63
CA ALA A 344 -128.01 -10.20 -85.62
C ALA A 344 -129.48 -10.14 -86.11
N GLN A 345 -130.41 -9.67 -85.26
CA GLN A 345 -131.79 -9.40 -85.64
C GLN A 345 -131.92 -8.15 -86.53
N SER A 346 -131.12 -7.11 -86.30
CA SER A 346 -131.13 -5.88 -87.12
C SER A 346 -130.59 -6.03 -88.56
N VAL A 347 -129.81 -7.07 -88.87
CA VAL A 347 -129.14 -7.19 -90.20
C VAL A 347 -129.83 -8.18 -91.14
N TYR A 348 -130.50 -9.24 -90.65
CA TYR A 348 -131.16 -10.20 -91.54
C TYR A 348 -132.68 -10.03 -91.68
N GLU A 349 -133.33 -9.23 -90.82
CA GLU A 349 -134.65 -8.67 -91.16
C GLU A 349 -134.59 -7.80 -92.43
N HIS A 350 -133.41 -7.27 -92.79
CA HIS A 350 -133.30 -6.36 -93.92
C HIS A 350 -133.17 -7.04 -95.30
N PHE A 351 -132.93 -8.36 -95.39
CA PHE A 351 -132.73 -8.97 -96.73
C PHE A 351 -133.55 -10.21 -97.11
N TYR A 352 -133.85 -11.23 -96.29
CA TYR A 352 -134.49 -12.44 -96.85
C TYR A 352 -135.42 -13.23 -95.91
N LYS A 353 -136.72 -13.15 -96.25
CA LYS A 353 -137.78 -14.17 -96.26
C LYS A 353 -137.62 -15.44 -95.40
N LYS A 354 -138.68 -15.66 -94.60
CA LYS A 354 -139.62 -16.82 -94.60
C LYS A 354 -139.70 -17.57 -93.26
N ASN A 355 -140.96 -17.73 -92.83
CA ASN A 355 -141.51 -18.69 -91.84
C ASN A 355 -141.04 -18.54 -90.40
N VAL A 356 -141.96 -18.05 -89.54
CA VAL A 356 -141.82 -18.11 -88.09
C VAL A 356 -142.98 -18.94 -87.55
N GLY A 357 -142.65 -20.15 -87.14
CA GLY A 357 -143.51 -21.06 -86.37
C GLY A 357 -142.61 -21.89 -85.45
N ASN A 358 -143.08 -22.11 -84.22
CA ASN A 358 -142.69 -23.09 -83.19
C ASN A 358 -143.28 -22.52 -81.88
N ASP A 359 -144.22 -23.11 -81.17
CA ASP A 359 -144.55 -24.51 -80.89
C ASP A 359 -143.42 -25.31 -80.23
N LEU A 360 -143.73 -25.73 -78.98
CA LEU A 360 -143.31 -26.95 -78.27
C LEU A 360 -141.80 -27.03 -77.91
N SER A 361 -141.34 -27.66 -76.83
CA SER A 361 -141.90 -28.45 -75.73
C SER A 361 -140.69 -28.88 -74.85
N ASP A 362 -141.00 -29.63 -73.79
CA ASP A 362 -140.18 -30.71 -73.21
C ASP A 362 -139.18 -30.37 -72.08
N ASP A 363 -139.35 -30.88 -70.86
CA ASP A 363 -139.45 -32.29 -70.38
C ASP A 363 -138.07 -32.81 -69.95
N VAL A 364 -138.11 -33.81 -69.06
CA VAL A 364 -137.02 -34.76 -68.70
C VAL A 364 -136.17 -34.42 -67.45
N SER A 365 -136.60 -35.01 -66.32
CA SER A 365 -135.90 -36.09 -65.53
C SER A 365 -134.46 -35.85 -65.01
N ASN A 366 -133.87 -36.53 -64.02
CA ASN A 366 -134.17 -37.50 -62.96
C ASN A 366 -132.78 -37.86 -62.32
N PHE A 367 -132.80 -38.60 -61.21
CA PHE A 367 -131.69 -39.34 -60.54
C PHE A 367 -130.73 -38.51 -59.66
N THR A 368 -130.41 -38.81 -58.39
CA THR A 368 -130.64 -39.92 -57.42
C THR A 368 -130.05 -39.45 -56.05
N ASN A 369 -130.22 -40.02 -54.85
CA ASN A 369 -130.65 -41.34 -54.36
C ASN A 369 -131.01 -41.25 -52.84
N LEU A 370 -132.10 -41.93 -52.46
CA LEU A 370 -132.32 -42.82 -51.30
C LEU A 370 -131.75 -42.52 -49.89
N ARG A 371 -132.69 -42.35 -48.92
CA ARG A 371 -132.93 -43.05 -47.60
C ARG A 371 -131.79 -43.89 -46.94
N PRO A 372 -131.83 -44.27 -45.63
CA PRO A 372 -132.92 -44.09 -44.61
C PRO A 372 -132.52 -43.91 -43.10
N GLU A 373 -133.58 -43.73 -42.27
CA GLU A 373 -133.80 -44.28 -40.88
C GLU A 373 -132.99 -43.71 -39.69
N SER A 374 -133.47 -43.55 -38.44
CA SER A 374 -134.75 -43.62 -37.71
C SER A 374 -134.47 -43.25 -36.20
N PRO A 375 -135.49 -43.10 -35.31
CA PRO A 375 -135.49 -42.31 -34.05
C PRO A 375 -135.30 -43.20 -32.77
N PRO A 376 -135.73 -42.90 -31.50
CA PRO A 376 -136.48 -41.77 -30.90
C PRO A 376 -136.10 -41.30 -29.46
N HIS A 377 -136.93 -40.42 -28.89
CA HIS A 377 -137.05 -40.04 -27.47
C HIS A 377 -137.49 -41.20 -26.55
N LYS A 378 -137.15 -41.06 -25.26
CA LYS A 378 -137.44 -41.89 -24.05
C LYS A 378 -136.65 -43.18 -23.88
#